data_AF-A0A1I3HPB1-F1
#
_entry.id   AF-A0A1I3HPB1-F1
#
_cell.length_a   1.000
_cell.length_b   1.000
_cell.length_c   1.000
_cell.angle_alpha   90.00
_cell.angle_beta   90.00
_cell.angle_gamma   90.00
#
_symmetry.space_group_name_H-M   'P 1'
#
loop_
_entity.id
_entity.type
_entity.pdbx_description
1 polymer ?
#
loop_
_entity_poly.entity_id
_entity_poly.type
_entity_poly.pdbx_seq_one_letter_code
_entity_poly.pdbx_strand_id
1 'polypeptide(L)'
;MDMQARIRQLFQASIETKHHAMEVLPPFIEHASQVMVQALLSEGKILSCGNGGSAGDAQHFSSELLNRFERERPSLPAIALTTDSSTITSIANDYSYNEVFSKQIRALGQPGDVLLAISTSGNSANVIQAIQAAHDREMTVVALTGRDGGGMASLLLPEDVEIRVPSKVTARIQEVHLLAIHCLCDLIDSQLFGSEE
;
A
#
# COMPACT_ATOMS: atom_id res chain seq x y z
N MET A 1 -4.11 34.51 -9.28
CA MET A 1 -2.83 34.07 -8.69
C MET A 1 -1.94 33.63 -9.85
N ASP A 2 -0.73 34.16 -9.98
CA ASP A 2 0.20 33.72 -11.03
C ASP A 2 0.66 32.26 -10.81
N MET A 3 1.04 31.57 -11.89
CA MET A 3 1.42 30.17 -11.89
C MET A 3 2.58 29.88 -10.92
N GLN A 4 3.56 30.78 -10.80
CA GLN A 4 4.68 30.60 -9.88
C GLN A 4 4.23 30.57 -8.41
N ALA A 5 3.31 31.47 -8.04
CA ALA A 5 2.75 31.49 -6.69
C ALA A 5 1.95 30.22 -6.38
N ARG A 6 1.21 29.69 -7.36
CA ARG A 6 0.50 28.42 -7.21
C ARG A 6 1.45 27.24 -7.00
N ILE A 7 2.56 27.17 -7.74
CA ILE A 7 3.56 26.11 -7.57
C ILE A 7 4.17 26.16 -6.17
N ARG A 8 4.57 27.35 -5.67
CA ARG A 8 5.08 27.49 -4.30
C ARG A 8 4.07 27.01 -3.26
N GLN A 9 2.79 27.33 -3.44
CA GLN A 9 1.72 26.88 -2.54
C GLN A 9 1.58 25.34 -2.53
N LEU A 10 1.72 24.69 -3.69
CA LEU A 10 1.66 23.22 -3.77
C LEU A 10 2.84 22.56 -3.05
N PHE A 11 4.06 23.08 -3.23
CA PHE A 11 5.25 22.61 -2.50
C PHE A 11 5.10 22.81 -1.00
N GLN A 12 4.67 23.99 -0.56
CA GLN A 12 4.44 24.29 0.85
C GLN A 12 3.43 23.33 1.48
N ALA A 13 2.30 23.08 0.80
CA ALA A 13 1.31 22.13 1.29
C ALA A 13 1.84 20.68 1.36
N SER A 14 2.74 20.29 0.45
CA SER A 14 3.40 18.98 0.49
C SER A 14 4.35 18.87 1.69
N ILE A 15 5.20 19.90 1.89
CA ILE A 15 6.12 19.99 3.03
C ILE A 15 5.37 19.91 4.35
N GLU A 16 4.31 20.72 4.53
CA GLU A 16 3.50 20.70 5.74
C GLU A 16 2.84 19.35 5.98
N THR A 17 2.35 18.69 4.93
CA THR A 17 1.74 17.36 5.08
C THR A 17 2.79 16.33 5.51
N LYS A 18 3.98 16.35 4.90
CA LYS A 18 5.09 15.44 5.26
C LYS A 18 5.60 15.70 6.67
N HIS A 19 5.70 16.97 7.09
CA HIS A 19 6.07 17.32 8.45
C HIS A 19 5.09 16.76 9.47
N HIS A 20 3.77 16.93 9.27
CA HIS A 20 2.79 16.33 10.19
C HIS A 20 2.83 14.80 10.16
N ALA A 21 3.01 14.20 8.98
CA ALA A 21 3.13 12.76 8.84
C ALA A 21 4.34 12.19 9.58
N MET A 22 5.49 12.87 9.55
CA MET A 22 6.71 12.48 10.26
C MET A 22 6.50 12.37 11.77
N GLU A 23 5.64 13.20 12.37
CA GLU A 23 5.37 13.17 13.81
C GLU A 23 4.49 11.99 14.24
N VAL A 24 3.69 11.41 13.34
CA VAL A 24 2.62 10.46 13.71
C VAL A 24 2.72 9.09 13.03
N LEU A 25 3.30 9.00 11.83
CA LEU A 25 3.35 7.76 11.05
C LEU A 25 4.48 6.79 11.39
N PRO A 26 5.65 7.18 11.96
CA PRO A 26 6.77 6.25 12.15
C PRO A 26 6.41 4.95 12.88
N PRO A 27 5.64 4.93 13.99
CA PRO A 27 5.30 3.68 14.66
C PRO A 27 4.49 2.72 13.79
N PHE A 28 3.63 3.25 12.92
CA PHE A 28 2.79 2.45 12.03
C PHE A 28 3.59 1.94 10.82
N ILE A 29 4.50 2.75 10.28
CA ILE A 29 5.39 2.33 9.20
C ILE A 29 6.35 1.24 9.69
N GLU A 30 6.92 1.41 10.89
CA GLU A 30 7.77 0.40 11.52
C GLU A 30 7.00 -0.92 11.70
N HIS A 31 5.81 -0.88 12.30
CA HIS A 31 5.03 -2.08 12.54
C HIS A 31 4.60 -2.77 11.24
N ALA A 32 4.19 -2.01 10.23
CA ALA A 32 3.88 -2.55 8.91
C ALA A 32 5.10 -3.23 8.26
N SER A 33 6.29 -2.65 8.41
CA SER A 33 7.53 -3.26 7.90
C SER A 33 7.81 -4.60 8.59
N GLN A 34 7.60 -4.70 9.90
CA GLN A 34 7.80 -5.94 10.66
C GLN A 34 6.84 -7.04 10.20
N VAL A 35 5.56 -6.69 9.97
CA VAL A 35 4.55 -7.62 9.43
C VAL A 35 4.98 -8.13 8.05
N MET A 36 5.41 -7.23 7.16
CA MET A 36 5.87 -7.60 5.82
C MET A 36 7.13 -8.48 5.86
N VAL A 37 8.12 -8.14 6.69
CA VAL A 37 9.34 -8.92 6.88
C VAL A 37 9.01 -10.32 7.40
N GLN A 38 8.12 -10.43 8.39
CA GLN A 38 7.74 -11.73 8.95
C GLN A 38 7.06 -12.62 7.89
N ALA A 39 6.21 -12.06 7.04
CA ALA A 39 5.59 -12.80 5.95
C ALA A 39 6.65 -13.32 4.96
N LEU A 40 7.60 -12.46 4.57
CA LEU A 40 8.69 -12.83 3.65
C LEU A 40 9.61 -13.92 4.24
N LEU A 41 9.96 -13.82 5.53
CA LEU A 41 10.75 -14.83 6.23
C LEU A 41 10.02 -16.17 6.37
N SER A 42 8.68 -16.15 6.34
CA SER A 42 7.82 -17.32 6.42
C SER A 42 7.43 -17.87 5.05
N GLU A 43 8.21 -17.54 4.00
CA GLU A 43 7.96 -17.92 2.60
C GLU A 43 6.63 -17.43 2.01
N GLY A 44 6.00 -16.45 2.67
CA GLY A 44 4.83 -15.74 2.18
C GLY A 44 5.17 -14.69 1.13
N LYS A 45 4.14 -14.08 0.54
CA LYS A 45 4.26 -13.01 -0.45
C LYS A 45 3.38 -11.82 -0.10
N ILE A 46 3.67 -10.69 -0.74
CA ILE A 46 2.90 -9.45 -0.55
C ILE A 46 2.09 -9.17 -1.81
N LEU A 47 0.77 -9.13 -1.70
CA LEU A 47 -0.14 -8.69 -2.76
C LEU A 47 -0.43 -7.21 -2.57
N SER A 48 -0.33 -6.39 -3.61
CA SER A 48 -0.63 -4.94 -3.54
C SER A 48 -1.78 -4.55 -4.46
N CYS A 49 -2.64 -3.63 -4.01
CA CYS A 49 -3.73 -3.11 -4.83
C CYS A 49 -4.10 -1.65 -4.49
N GLY A 50 -4.69 -0.96 -5.46
CA GLY A 50 -5.13 0.43 -5.33
C GLY A 50 -5.74 0.93 -6.64
N ASN A 51 -6.29 2.15 -6.65
CA ASN A 51 -6.92 2.74 -7.84
C ASN A 51 -6.21 4.02 -8.30
N GLY A 52 -6.13 4.24 -9.61
CA GLY A 52 -5.54 5.46 -10.20
C GLY A 52 -4.08 5.62 -9.79
N GLY A 53 -3.71 6.76 -9.21
CA GLY A 53 -2.34 6.97 -8.69
C GLY A 53 -1.93 5.92 -7.65
N SER A 54 -2.87 5.45 -6.82
CA SER A 54 -2.61 4.37 -5.85
C SER A 54 -2.40 3.01 -6.52
N ALA A 55 -2.87 2.80 -7.76
CA ALA A 55 -2.51 1.62 -8.55
C ALA A 55 -1.05 1.71 -9.03
N GLY A 56 -0.59 2.94 -9.34
CA GLY A 56 0.81 3.27 -9.60
C GLY A 56 1.70 2.98 -8.40
N ASP A 57 1.29 3.42 -7.20
CA ASP A 57 1.98 3.14 -5.95
C ASP A 57 2.04 1.62 -5.65
N ALA A 58 0.95 0.88 -5.91
CA ALA A 58 0.92 -0.57 -5.73
C ALA A 58 1.92 -1.30 -6.64
N GLN A 59 2.00 -0.94 -7.92
CA GLN A 59 2.99 -1.52 -8.83
C GLN A 59 4.41 -1.05 -8.53
N HIS A 60 4.58 0.21 -8.08
CA HIS A 60 5.87 0.75 -7.65
C HIS A 60 6.45 -0.14 -6.55
N PHE A 61 5.72 -0.31 -5.44
CA PHE A 61 6.11 -1.20 -4.35
C PHE A 61 6.45 -2.62 -4.82
N SER A 62 5.59 -3.23 -5.66
CA SER A 62 5.86 -4.59 -6.16
C SER A 62 7.13 -4.69 -6.99
N SER A 63 7.44 -3.64 -7.77
CA SER A 63 8.64 -3.60 -8.61
C SER A 63 9.90 -3.41 -7.79
N GLU A 64 9.86 -2.61 -6.72
CA GLU A 64 10.97 -2.44 -5.79
C GLU A 64 11.33 -3.78 -5.14
N LEU A 65 10.33 -4.59 -4.74
CA LEU A 65 10.58 -5.92 -4.16
C LEU A 65 11.03 -6.97 -5.19
N LEU A 66 10.36 -7.09 -6.32
CA LEU A 66 10.71 -8.10 -7.33
C LEU A 66 12.08 -7.85 -7.98
N ASN A 67 12.49 -6.59 -8.11
CA ASN A 67 13.78 -6.22 -8.69
C ASN A 67 14.79 -5.93 -7.57
N ARG A 68 14.86 -4.66 -7.15
CA ARG A 68 15.64 -4.12 -6.03
C ARG A 68 15.12 -2.73 -5.71
N PHE A 69 15.31 -2.27 -4.47
CA PHE A 69 15.12 -0.86 -4.09
C PHE A 69 16.44 -0.09 -4.27
N GLU A 70 17.26 0.00 -3.23
CA GLU A 70 18.57 0.68 -3.29
C GLU A 70 19.73 -0.31 -3.33
N ARG A 71 19.73 -1.28 -2.42
CA ARG A 71 20.79 -2.29 -2.31
C ARG A 71 20.65 -3.42 -3.31
N GLU A 72 21.77 -4.05 -3.64
CA GLU A 72 21.76 -5.28 -4.41
C GLU A 72 21.43 -6.48 -3.52
N ARG A 73 20.32 -7.15 -3.79
CA ARG A 73 19.85 -8.33 -3.05
C ARG A 73 18.96 -9.21 -3.93
N PRO A 74 18.65 -10.46 -3.53
CA PRO A 74 17.72 -11.31 -4.28
C PRO A 74 16.31 -10.70 -4.42
N SER A 75 15.58 -11.07 -5.47
CA SER A 75 14.17 -10.72 -5.63
C SER A 75 13.32 -11.18 -4.43
N LEU A 76 12.42 -10.31 -3.97
CA LEU A 76 11.44 -10.61 -2.92
C LEU A 76 10.04 -10.78 -3.54
N PRO A 77 9.23 -11.76 -3.08
CA PRO A 77 7.95 -12.08 -3.69
C PRO A 77 6.88 -11.02 -3.41
N ALA A 78 6.54 -10.23 -4.44
CA ALA A 78 5.44 -9.28 -4.41
C ALA A 78 4.67 -9.26 -5.73
N ILE A 79 3.35 -9.03 -5.69
CA ILE A 79 2.50 -9.01 -6.88
C ILE A 79 1.51 -7.85 -6.80
N ALA A 80 1.55 -6.93 -7.76
CA ALA A 80 0.53 -5.91 -7.92
C ALA A 80 -0.67 -6.45 -8.72
N LEU A 81 -1.85 -6.45 -8.08
CA LEU A 81 -3.12 -6.94 -8.64
C LEU A 81 -3.75 -5.99 -9.66
N THR A 82 -3.04 -4.93 -10.02
CA THR A 82 -3.50 -3.81 -10.86
C THR A 82 -2.96 -3.87 -12.29
N THR A 83 -2.10 -4.83 -12.61
CA THR A 83 -1.28 -4.82 -13.83
C THR A 83 -1.82 -5.71 -14.95
N ASP A 84 -2.47 -6.84 -14.62
CA ASP A 84 -3.08 -7.71 -15.62
C ASP A 84 -4.40 -7.13 -16.12
N SER A 85 -4.32 -6.40 -17.22
CA SER A 85 -5.47 -5.77 -17.87
C SER A 85 -6.52 -6.77 -18.33
N SER A 86 -6.14 -7.99 -18.73
CA SER A 86 -7.09 -9.01 -19.18
C SER A 86 -7.91 -9.54 -17.99
N THR A 87 -7.26 -9.80 -16.87
CA THR A 87 -7.93 -10.22 -15.63
C THR A 87 -8.83 -9.11 -15.08
N ILE A 88 -8.36 -7.86 -15.03
CA ILE A 88 -9.16 -6.73 -14.52
C ILE A 88 -10.38 -6.49 -15.40
N THR A 89 -10.21 -6.44 -16.72
CA THR A 89 -11.32 -6.13 -17.64
C THR A 89 -12.35 -7.24 -17.70
N SER A 90 -11.93 -8.52 -17.68
CA SER A 90 -12.86 -9.66 -17.63
C SER A 90 -13.67 -9.68 -16.33
N ILE A 91 -13.03 -9.54 -15.15
CA ILE A 91 -13.77 -9.51 -13.87
C ILE A 91 -14.73 -8.32 -13.81
N ALA A 92 -14.28 -7.14 -14.24
CA ALA A 92 -15.09 -5.93 -14.22
C ALA A 92 -16.30 -6.01 -15.16
N ASN A 93 -16.11 -6.59 -16.35
CA ASN A 93 -17.15 -6.75 -17.37
C ASN A 93 -18.16 -7.84 -17.00
N ASP A 94 -17.66 -9.00 -16.56
CA ASP A 94 -18.48 -10.20 -16.37
C ASP A 94 -19.20 -10.21 -15.01
N TYR A 95 -18.71 -9.44 -14.05
CA TYR A 95 -19.27 -9.35 -12.70
C TYR A 95 -19.44 -7.89 -12.26
N SER A 96 -18.38 -7.30 -11.71
CA SER A 96 -18.40 -5.96 -11.14
C SER A 96 -16.97 -5.47 -10.99
N TYR A 97 -16.76 -4.18 -11.25
CA TYR A 97 -15.49 -3.54 -10.96
C TYR A 97 -15.11 -3.61 -9.46
N ASN A 98 -16.09 -3.82 -8.57
CA ASN A 98 -15.84 -4.01 -7.14
C ASN A 98 -15.11 -5.31 -6.83
N GLU A 99 -15.16 -6.32 -7.70
CA GLU A 99 -14.58 -7.63 -7.44
C GLU A 99 -13.15 -7.81 -7.97
N VAL A 100 -12.63 -6.84 -8.75
CA VAL A 100 -11.39 -6.97 -9.53
C VAL A 100 -10.18 -7.42 -8.71
N PHE A 101 -10.06 -6.97 -7.46
CA PHE A 101 -8.99 -7.40 -6.55
C PHE A 101 -9.38 -8.62 -5.72
N SER A 102 -10.60 -8.63 -5.17
CA SER A 102 -11.05 -9.72 -4.29
C SER A 102 -11.03 -11.09 -4.97
N LYS A 103 -11.36 -11.18 -6.27
CA LYS A 103 -11.28 -12.43 -7.02
C LYS A 103 -9.86 -12.94 -7.19
N GLN A 104 -8.91 -12.03 -7.44
CA GLN A 104 -7.49 -12.38 -7.53
C GLN A 104 -6.96 -12.84 -6.16
N ILE A 105 -7.33 -12.16 -5.07
CA ILE A 105 -6.90 -12.51 -3.70
C ILE A 105 -7.42 -13.89 -3.29
N ARG A 106 -8.69 -14.21 -3.56
CA ARG A 106 -9.24 -15.55 -3.26
C ARG A 106 -8.48 -16.68 -3.98
N ALA A 107 -7.94 -16.41 -5.16
CA ALA A 107 -7.19 -17.39 -5.94
C ALA A 107 -5.71 -17.46 -5.56
N LEU A 108 -5.07 -16.31 -5.32
CA LEU A 108 -3.61 -16.21 -5.16
C LEU A 108 -3.16 -16.13 -3.70
N GLY A 109 -3.98 -15.55 -2.83
CA GLY A 109 -3.68 -15.36 -1.42
C GLY A 109 -3.61 -16.67 -0.67
N GLN A 110 -2.65 -16.79 0.23
CA GLN A 110 -2.45 -17.92 1.14
C GLN A 110 -2.41 -17.44 2.59
N PRO A 111 -2.69 -18.31 3.57
CA PRO A 111 -2.49 -17.99 4.98
C PRO A 111 -1.07 -17.49 5.23
N GLY A 112 -0.94 -16.37 5.95
CA GLY A 112 0.35 -15.74 6.24
C GLY A 112 0.89 -14.79 5.16
N ASP A 113 0.24 -14.68 4.00
CA ASP A 113 0.52 -13.60 3.05
C ASP A 113 0.07 -12.24 3.59
N VAL A 114 0.57 -11.16 3.00
CA VAL A 114 0.17 -9.79 3.34
C VAL A 114 -0.53 -9.11 2.16
N LEU A 115 -1.62 -8.39 2.44
CA LEU A 115 -2.23 -7.46 1.50
C LEU A 115 -1.78 -6.02 1.81
N LEU A 116 -1.11 -5.37 0.87
CA LEU A 116 -0.91 -3.92 0.85
C LEU A 116 -2.09 -3.24 0.13
N ALA A 117 -3.04 -2.71 0.90
CA ALA A 117 -4.26 -2.08 0.40
C ALA A 117 -4.13 -0.54 0.40
N ILE A 118 -4.17 0.08 -0.78
CA ILE A 118 -3.89 1.53 -0.93
C ILE A 118 -5.15 2.28 -1.38
N SER A 119 -5.64 3.21 -0.55
CA SER A 119 -6.71 4.12 -0.92
C SER A 119 -6.63 5.44 -0.16
N THR A 120 -6.49 6.55 -0.88
CA THR A 120 -6.47 7.87 -0.24
C THR A 120 -7.74 8.22 0.53
N SER A 121 -8.88 7.63 0.17
CA SER A 121 -10.17 7.90 0.82
C SER A 121 -10.60 6.83 1.81
N GLY A 122 -10.00 5.65 1.75
CA GLY A 122 -10.48 4.49 2.51
C GLY A 122 -11.84 3.95 2.06
N ASN A 123 -12.42 4.48 0.98
CA ASN A 123 -13.82 4.22 0.58
C ASN A 123 -13.96 3.57 -0.81
N SER A 124 -12.85 3.12 -1.40
CA SER A 124 -12.89 2.39 -2.66
C SER A 124 -13.48 1.00 -2.45
N ALA A 125 -14.68 0.75 -2.98
CA ALA A 125 -15.40 -0.51 -2.77
C ALA A 125 -14.59 -1.74 -3.19
N ASN A 126 -13.81 -1.66 -4.27
CA ASN A 126 -12.94 -2.77 -4.70
C ASN A 126 -11.76 -3.05 -3.75
N VAL A 127 -11.23 -2.03 -3.06
CA VAL A 127 -10.19 -2.19 -2.04
C VAL A 127 -10.79 -2.69 -0.73
N ILE A 128 -11.99 -2.24 -0.36
CA ILE A 128 -12.75 -2.77 0.78
C ILE A 128 -13.02 -4.27 0.59
N GLN A 129 -13.50 -4.69 -0.60
CA GLN A 129 -13.68 -6.11 -0.89
C GLN A 129 -12.36 -6.89 -0.95
N ALA A 130 -11.25 -6.24 -1.30
CA ALA A 130 -9.93 -6.84 -1.25
C ALA A 130 -9.52 -7.19 0.19
N ILE A 131 -9.73 -6.27 1.13
CA ILE A 131 -9.48 -6.49 2.57
C ILE A 131 -10.31 -7.67 3.08
N GLN A 132 -11.61 -7.69 2.82
CA GLN A 132 -12.45 -8.81 3.23
C GLN A 132 -11.95 -10.15 2.67
N ALA A 133 -11.60 -10.19 1.38
CA ALA A 133 -11.08 -11.40 0.76
C ALA A 133 -9.71 -11.82 1.31
N ALA A 134 -8.88 -10.87 1.76
CA ALA A 134 -7.60 -11.17 2.40
C ALA A 134 -7.82 -11.81 3.77
N HIS A 135 -8.74 -11.28 4.58
CA HIS A 135 -9.12 -11.89 5.86
C HIS A 135 -9.74 -13.28 5.68
N ASP A 136 -10.60 -13.47 4.68
CA ASP A 136 -11.15 -14.78 4.32
C ASP A 136 -10.06 -15.81 3.93
N ARG A 137 -8.84 -15.34 3.59
CA ARG A 137 -7.65 -16.14 3.24
C ARG A 137 -6.60 -16.17 4.34
N GLU A 138 -6.92 -15.70 5.55
CA GLU A 138 -6.00 -15.67 6.71
C GLU A 138 -4.73 -14.85 6.43
N MET A 139 -4.89 -13.77 5.67
CA MET A 139 -3.84 -12.80 5.36
C MET A 139 -3.91 -11.60 6.32
N THR A 140 -2.76 -11.01 6.62
CA THR A 140 -2.68 -9.73 7.33
C THR A 140 -2.76 -8.56 6.34
N VAL A 141 -3.37 -7.46 6.75
CA VAL A 141 -3.54 -6.27 5.92
C VAL A 141 -2.66 -5.13 6.42
N VAL A 142 -1.91 -4.53 5.50
CA VAL A 142 -1.29 -3.22 5.67
C VAL A 142 -2.07 -2.23 4.79
N ALA A 143 -2.75 -1.27 5.42
CA ALA A 143 -3.59 -0.30 4.75
C ALA A 143 -2.93 1.08 4.69
N LEU A 144 -2.67 1.57 3.48
CA LEU A 144 -2.27 2.96 3.25
C LEU A 144 -3.52 3.81 2.98
N THR A 145 -3.89 4.65 3.95
CA THR A 145 -5.11 5.45 3.90
C THR A 145 -4.83 6.95 4.08
N GLY A 146 -5.89 7.75 4.02
CA GLY A 146 -5.88 9.14 4.45
C GLY A 146 -7.27 9.55 4.93
N ARG A 147 -7.50 10.85 5.11
CA ARG A 147 -8.76 11.37 5.67
C ARG A 147 -9.04 10.74 7.04
N ASP A 148 -10.17 10.08 7.19
CA ASP A 148 -10.64 9.38 8.39
C ASP A 148 -10.47 7.86 8.29
N GLY A 149 -9.78 7.37 7.26
CA GLY A 149 -9.58 5.93 7.01
C GLY A 149 -10.75 5.24 6.31
N GLY A 150 -11.92 5.88 6.21
CA GLY A 150 -13.09 5.38 5.50
C GLY A 150 -13.58 3.99 5.95
N GLY A 151 -14.30 3.32 5.05
CA GLY A 151 -14.77 1.94 5.27
C GLY A 151 -13.64 0.93 5.46
N MET A 152 -12.46 1.16 4.87
CA MET A 152 -11.29 0.30 5.06
C MET A 152 -10.88 0.23 6.53
N ALA A 153 -10.77 1.37 7.22
CA ALA A 153 -10.37 1.40 8.63
C ALA A 153 -11.33 0.64 9.56
N SER A 154 -12.62 0.56 9.19
CA SER A 154 -13.62 -0.17 9.98
C SER A 154 -13.53 -1.70 9.83
N LEU A 155 -12.80 -2.18 8.82
CA LEU A 155 -12.62 -3.61 8.54
C LEU A 155 -11.32 -4.17 9.13
N LEU A 156 -10.39 -3.32 9.54
CA LEU A 156 -9.08 -3.77 10.02
C LEU A 156 -9.21 -4.54 11.33
N LEU A 157 -8.53 -5.68 11.38
CA LEU A 157 -8.40 -6.55 12.55
C LEU A 157 -7.26 -6.06 13.47
N PRO A 158 -7.18 -6.55 14.72
CA PRO A 158 -6.12 -6.15 15.66
C PRO A 158 -4.69 -6.37 15.16
N GLU A 159 -4.48 -7.38 14.32
CA GLU A 159 -3.21 -7.74 13.70
C GLU A 159 -2.88 -6.92 12.43
N ASP A 160 -3.85 -6.18 11.90
CA ASP A 160 -3.65 -5.33 10.73
C ASP A 160 -3.01 -3.99 11.10
N VAL A 161 -2.37 -3.35 10.12
CA VAL A 161 -1.68 -2.07 10.31
C VAL A 161 -2.26 -1.01 9.40
N GLU A 162 -2.70 0.11 9.98
CA GLU A 162 -3.12 1.29 9.21
C GLU A 162 -2.05 2.38 9.26
N ILE A 163 -1.62 2.83 8.08
CA ILE A 163 -0.80 4.03 7.91
C ILE A 163 -1.70 5.11 7.32
N ARG A 164 -2.36 5.86 8.21
CA ARG A 164 -3.34 6.90 7.83
C ARG A 164 -2.70 8.27 7.74
N VAL A 165 -2.49 8.76 6.52
CA VAL A 165 -1.89 10.08 6.30
C VAL A 165 -2.79 11.18 6.90
N PRO A 166 -2.25 12.12 7.70
CA PRO A 166 -3.01 13.21 8.34
C PRO A 166 -3.34 14.33 7.34
N SER A 167 -4.06 13.99 6.27
CA SER A 167 -4.47 14.92 5.21
C SER A 167 -5.81 14.53 4.62
N LYS A 168 -6.51 15.52 4.06
CA LYS A 168 -7.78 15.33 3.33
C LYS A 168 -7.62 15.45 1.81
N VAL A 169 -6.43 15.78 1.33
CA VAL A 169 -6.15 16.07 -0.07
C VAL A 169 -5.50 14.87 -0.74
N THR A 170 -6.20 14.24 -1.69
CA THR A 170 -5.74 13.03 -2.41
C THR A 170 -4.29 13.14 -2.89
N ALA A 171 -3.91 14.24 -3.55
CA ALA A 171 -2.54 14.41 -4.05
C ALA A 171 -1.49 14.44 -2.93
N ARG A 172 -1.79 15.09 -1.80
CA ARG A 172 -0.89 15.12 -0.63
C ARG A 172 -0.79 13.74 0.02
N ILE A 173 -1.90 13.01 0.06
CA ILE A 173 -1.95 11.64 0.59
C ILE A 173 -1.08 10.72 -0.28
N GLN A 174 -1.20 10.79 -1.61
CA GLN A 174 -0.37 10.01 -2.54
C GLN A 174 1.12 10.31 -2.40
N GLU A 175 1.51 11.59 -2.27
CA GLU A 175 2.90 11.98 -2.05
C GLU A 175 3.49 11.41 -0.75
N VAL A 176 2.67 11.23 0.29
CA VAL A 176 3.09 10.59 1.55
C VAL A 176 3.03 9.06 1.44
N HIS A 177 2.06 8.49 0.72
CA HIS A 177 2.02 7.04 0.45
C HIS A 177 3.27 6.58 -0.30
N LEU A 178 3.73 7.32 -1.31
CA LEU A 178 4.97 7.04 -2.01
C LEU A 178 6.18 7.04 -1.05
N LEU A 179 6.28 8.05 -0.18
CA LEU A 179 7.34 8.11 0.82
C LEU A 179 7.24 6.94 1.82
N ALA A 180 6.04 6.61 2.29
CA ALA A 180 5.83 5.48 3.19
C ALA A 180 6.23 4.16 2.52
N ILE A 181 5.96 3.99 1.22
CA ILE A 181 6.42 2.84 0.44
C ILE A 181 7.95 2.78 0.40
N HIS A 182 8.63 3.89 0.15
CA HIS A 182 10.11 3.93 0.19
C HIS A 182 10.65 3.57 1.57
N CYS A 183 10.05 4.07 2.65
CA CYS A 183 10.41 3.67 4.01
C CYS A 183 10.18 2.19 4.26
N LEU A 184 9.07 1.61 3.80
CA LEU A 184 8.79 0.18 3.92
C LEU A 184 9.85 -0.65 3.18
N CYS A 185 10.20 -0.28 1.95
CA CYS A 185 11.25 -0.95 1.18
C CYS A 185 12.61 -0.90 1.88
N ASP A 186 13.01 0.28 2.34
CA ASP A 186 14.27 0.49 3.09
C ASP A 186 14.32 -0.36 4.37
N LEU A 187 13.24 -0.35 5.15
CA LEU A 187 13.15 -1.11 6.40
C LEU A 187 13.10 -2.63 6.16
N ILE A 188 12.43 -3.09 5.09
CA ILE A 188 12.42 -4.50 4.70
C ILE A 188 13.84 -4.95 4.35
N ASP A 189 14.53 -4.21 3.48
CA ASP A 189 15.89 -4.52 3.07
C ASP A 189 16.85 -4.50 4.27
N SER A 190 16.72 -3.51 5.16
CA SER A 190 17.54 -3.39 6.38
C SER A 190 17.31 -4.52 7.38
N GLN A 191 16.08 -4.97 7.56
CA GLN A 191 15.76 -6.07 8.49
C GLN A 191 16.15 -7.44 7.95
N LEU A 192 16.02 -7.67 6.64
CA LEU A 192 16.34 -8.97 6.01
C LEU A 192 17.84 -9.14 5.76
N PHE A 193 18.55 -8.06 5.44
CA PHE A 193 19.93 -8.13 4.95
C PHE A 193 20.92 -7.26 5.76
N GLY A 194 20.49 -6.65 6.88
CA GLY A 194 21.30 -5.77 7.74
C GLY A 194 21.31 -4.31 7.27
N SER A 195 21.71 -3.35 8.10
CA SER A 195 21.85 -1.94 7.67
C SER A 195 23.12 -1.74 6.83
N GLU A 196 23.03 -0.98 5.73
CA GLU A 196 24.23 -0.43 5.08
C GLU A 196 24.80 0.68 5.99
N GLU A 197 26.11 0.62 6.28
CA GLU A 197 26.82 1.71 6.99
C GLU A 197 27.00 2.95 6.10
#